data_AF-A0A0K0EUL1-F1
#
_entry.id   AF-A0A0K0EUL1-F1
#
_cell.length_a   1.000
_cell.length_b   1.000
_cell.length_c   1.000
_cell.angle_alpha   90.00
_cell.angle_beta   90.00
_cell.angle_gamma   90.00
#
_symmetry.space_group_name_H-M   'P 1'
#
loop_
_entity.id
_entity.type
_entity.pdbx_description
1 polymer ?
#
loop_
_entity_poly.entity_id
_entity_poly.type
_entity_poly.pdbx_seq_one_letter_code
_entity_poly.pdbx_strand_id
1 'polypeptide(L)'
;MKIFTIVLYFAILVGVTLSNRLMPNVFSHRLCSPCKFLFKEVKKVMPTVSKDTEQQFRNTVQKTCDRRLKTIPLLDEVCKQVTEDTIEEVFKDLDEAERLIDPDEICRKMHMCN
;
A
#
# COMPACT_ATOMS: atom_id res chain seq x y z
N MET A 1 -15.30 26.92 44.49
CA MET A 1 -14.38 25.80 44.18
C MET A 1 -14.78 24.96 42.96
N LYS A 2 -16.07 24.68 42.68
CA LYS A 2 -16.49 23.83 41.53
C LYS A 2 -16.29 24.46 40.14
N ILE A 3 -16.39 25.79 40.03
CA ILE A 3 -16.29 26.51 38.74
C ILE A 3 -14.85 26.47 38.19
N PHE A 4 -13.85 26.62 39.06
CA PHE A 4 -12.43 26.56 38.67
C PHE A 4 -12.03 25.17 38.17
N THR A 5 -12.60 24.10 38.72
CA THR A 5 -12.34 22.73 38.27
C THR A 5 -12.88 22.47 36.87
N ILE A 6 -14.05 23.03 36.53
CA ILE A 6 -14.66 22.88 35.20
C ILE A 6 -13.84 23.63 34.15
N VAL A 7 -13.39 24.85 34.44
CA VAL A 7 -12.57 25.66 33.51
C VAL A 7 -11.22 25.00 33.25
N LEU A 8 -10.57 24.43 34.28
CA LEU A 8 -9.34 23.65 34.12
C LEU A 8 -9.54 22.39 33.27
N TYR A 9 -10.65 21.68 33.45
CA TYR A 9 -10.99 20.50 32.63
C TYR A 9 -11.17 20.86 31.15
N PHE A 10 -11.84 21.96 30.84
CA PHE A 10 -12.00 22.43 29.46
C PHE A 10 -10.67 22.89 28.85
N ALA A 11 -9.79 23.54 29.61
CA ALA A 11 -8.46 23.95 29.12
C ALA A 11 -7.57 22.74 28.76
N ILE A 12 -7.63 21.66 29.54
CA ILE A 12 -6.87 20.42 29.26
C ILE A 12 -7.44 19.71 28.03
N LEU A 13 -8.77 19.65 27.86
CA LEU A 13 -9.40 19.03 26.69
C LEU A 13 -9.07 19.75 25.38
N VAL A 14 -9.06 21.09 25.37
CA VAL A 14 -8.67 21.87 24.18
C VAL A 14 -7.16 21.75 23.92
N GLY A 15 -6.33 21.73 24.97
CA GLY A 15 -4.88 21.55 24.85
C GLY A 15 -4.46 20.22 24.24
N VAL A 16 -5.15 19.12 24.55
CA VAL A 16 -4.85 17.79 23.98
C VAL A 16 -5.27 17.70 22.50
N THR A 17 -6.30 18.44 22.07
CA THR A 17 -6.72 18.46 20.65
C THR A 17 -5.79 19.27 19.73
N LEU A 18 -5.05 20.23 20.27
CA LEU A 18 -4.09 21.06 19.50
C LEU A 18 -2.71 20.40 19.34
N SER A 19 -2.32 19.52 20.27
CA SER A 19 -1.01 18.83 20.23
C SER A 19 -0.84 17.87 19.04
N ASN A 20 -1.94 17.49 18.36
CA ASN A 20 -1.91 16.59 17.21
C ASN A 20 -1.79 17.31 15.85
N ARG A 21 -1.64 18.64 15.80
CA ARG A 21 -1.66 19.37 14.50
C ARG A 21 -0.42 20.13 14.10
N LEU A 22 0.67 20.11 14.85
CA LEU A 22 1.92 20.70 14.38
C LEU A 22 3.12 19.85 14.80
N MET A 23 3.55 18.93 13.94
CA MET A 23 4.99 18.76 13.80
C MET A 23 5.53 20.14 13.37
N PRO A 24 6.48 20.75 14.11
CA PRO A 24 7.07 22.00 13.67
C PRO A 24 7.71 21.78 12.30
N ASN A 25 7.55 22.72 11.36
CA ASN A 25 8.10 22.67 9.99
C ASN A 25 9.60 22.32 9.93
N VAL A 26 10.33 22.54 11.02
CA VAL A 26 11.74 22.20 11.17
C VAL A 26 11.97 20.69 11.30
N PHE A 27 11.04 19.96 11.92
CA PHE A 27 11.08 18.50 12.05
C PHE A 27 10.62 17.83 10.75
N SER A 28 9.58 18.34 10.09
CA SER A 28 9.12 17.80 8.80
C SER A 28 10.24 17.85 7.76
N HIS A 29 10.92 18.99 7.57
CA HIS A 29 12.01 19.09 6.59
C HIS A 29 13.17 18.09 6.83
N ARG A 30 13.48 17.77 8.09
CA ARG A 30 14.53 16.78 8.40
C ARG A 30 14.08 15.34 8.17
N LEU A 31 12.78 15.07 8.23
CA LEU A 31 12.20 13.74 8.01
C LEU A 31 11.92 13.43 6.54
N CYS A 32 11.91 14.44 5.66
CA CYS A 32 11.66 14.25 4.24
C CYS A 32 12.66 13.28 3.58
N SER A 33 13.96 13.48 3.81
CA SER A 33 15.00 12.63 3.22
C SER A 33 14.94 11.18 3.75
N PRO A 34 14.88 10.93 5.08
CA PRO A 34 14.66 9.58 5.62
C PRO A 34 13.38 8.92 5.10
N CYS A 35 12.27 9.65 5.01
CA CYS A 35 11.00 9.13 4.50
C CYS A 35 11.14 8.67 3.05
N LYS A 36 11.69 9.53 2.18
CA LYS A 36 11.92 9.20 0.77
C LYS A 36 12.86 8.01 0.61
N PHE A 37 13.91 7.94 1.42
CA PHE A 37 14.83 6.81 1.42
C PHE A 37 14.10 5.50 1.74
N LEU A 38 13.32 5.47 2.83
CA LEU A 38 12.55 4.30 3.22
C LEU A 38 11.63 3.81 2.09
N PHE A 39 10.81 4.71 1.51
CA PHE A 39 9.87 4.31 0.46
C PHE A 39 10.56 3.96 -0.87
N LYS A 40 11.77 4.49 -1.14
CA LYS A 40 12.61 3.99 -2.24
C LYS A 40 13.08 2.55 -2.00
N GLU A 41 13.48 2.19 -0.78
CA GLU A 41 13.84 0.81 -0.45
C GLU A 41 12.63 -0.13 -0.52
N VAL A 42 11.46 0.32 -0.05
CA VAL A 42 10.19 -0.44 -0.20
C VAL A 42 9.88 -0.68 -1.68
N LYS A 43 10.05 0.33 -2.54
CA LYS A 43 9.81 0.18 -3.98
C LYS A 43 10.73 -0.84 -4.65
N LYS A 44 11.97 -1.01 -4.18
CA LYS A 44 12.91 -2.00 -4.74
C LYS A 44 12.52 -3.45 -4.46
N VAL A 45 11.83 -3.70 -3.35
CA VAL A 45 11.40 -5.06 -2.96
C VAL A 45 9.98 -5.37 -3.45
N MET A 46 9.29 -4.38 -4.01
CA MET A 46 8.03 -4.65 -4.69
C MET A 46 8.27 -5.53 -5.92
N PRO A 47 7.38 -6.50 -6.17
CA PRO A 47 7.44 -7.27 -7.40
C PRO A 47 7.26 -6.31 -8.58
N THR A 48 8.29 -6.22 -9.43
CA THR A 48 8.18 -5.47 -10.68
C THR A 48 7.16 -6.14 -11.57
N VAL A 49 6.12 -5.41 -11.93
CA VAL A 49 5.11 -5.92 -12.86
C VAL A 49 5.67 -5.81 -14.27
N SER A 50 6.22 -6.91 -14.77
CA SER A 50 6.71 -7.00 -16.14
C SER A 50 5.87 -7.98 -16.96
N LYS A 51 5.85 -7.79 -18.29
CA LYS A 51 5.21 -8.73 -19.22
C LYS A 51 5.79 -10.13 -19.10
N ASP A 52 7.08 -10.25 -18.80
CA ASP A 52 7.74 -11.54 -18.61
C ASP A 52 7.25 -12.23 -17.34
N THR A 53 7.07 -11.47 -16.25
CA THR A 53 6.50 -11.96 -14.99
C THR A 53 5.05 -12.42 -15.18
N GLU A 54 4.25 -11.66 -15.94
CA GLU A 54 2.88 -12.02 -16.30
C GLU A 54 2.84 -13.32 -17.09
N GLN A 55 3.66 -13.41 -18.14
CA GLN A 55 3.72 -14.62 -18.96
C GLN A 55 4.19 -15.83 -18.16
N GLN A 56 5.16 -15.66 -17.27
CA GLN A 56 5.63 -16.74 -16.40
C GLN A 56 4.54 -17.20 -15.43
N PHE A 57 3.74 -16.27 -14.90
CA PHE A 57 2.59 -16.58 -14.04
C PHE A 57 1.53 -17.37 -14.83
N ARG A 58 1.12 -16.88 -16.01
CA ARG A 58 0.18 -17.57 -16.92
C ARG A 58 0.65 -18.99 -17.23
N ASN A 59 1.92 -19.16 -17.60
CA ASN A 59 2.49 -20.46 -17.91
C ASN A 59 2.47 -21.42 -16.70
N THR A 60 2.66 -20.90 -15.49
CA THR A 60 2.67 -21.70 -14.26
C THR A 60 1.25 -22.16 -13.90
N VAL A 61 0.27 -21.27 -14.02
CA VAL A 61 -1.15 -21.60 -13.84
C VAL A 61 -1.57 -22.65 -14.87
N GLN A 62 -1.30 -22.42 -16.15
CA GLN A 62 -1.66 -23.34 -17.23
C GLN A 62 -1.06 -24.74 -17.00
N LYS A 63 0.24 -24.84 -16.70
CA LYS A 63 0.89 -26.13 -16.40
C LYS A 63 0.27 -26.84 -15.20
N THR A 64 -0.15 -26.09 -14.18
CA THR A 64 -0.78 -26.66 -12.98
C THR A 64 -2.16 -27.18 -13.29
N CYS A 65 -2.95 -26.40 -14.03
CA CYS A 65 -4.24 -26.80 -14.58
C CYS A 65 -4.10 -28.09 -15.37
N ASP A 66 -3.27 -28.11 -16.41
CA ASP A 66 -3.06 -29.27 -17.29
C ASP A 66 -2.70 -30.55 -16.53
N ARG A 67 -1.90 -30.44 -15.46
CA ARG A 67 -1.48 -31.59 -14.63
C ARG A 67 -2.57 -32.12 -13.70
N ARG A 68 -3.57 -31.30 -13.35
CA ARG A 68 -4.55 -31.60 -12.28
C ARG A 68 -5.98 -31.68 -12.78
N LEU A 69 -6.27 -31.32 -14.03
CA LEU A 69 -7.60 -31.35 -14.66
C LEU A 69 -8.32 -32.70 -14.48
N LYS A 70 -7.59 -33.82 -14.50
CA LYS A 70 -8.16 -35.17 -14.36
C LYS A 70 -8.31 -35.63 -12.91
N THR A 71 -7.85 -34.84 -11.95
CA THR A 71 -7.74 -35.23 -10.54
C THR A 71 -8.69 -34.42 -9.65
N ILE A 72 -8.99 -33.19 -10.03
CA ILE A 72 -9.82 -32.27 -9.24
C ILE A 72 -11.07 -31.92 -10.06
N PRO A 73 -12.28 -32.30 -9.60
CA PRO A 73 -13.53 -31.92 -10.25
C PRO A 73 -13.66 -30.40 -10.39
N LEU A 74 -14.21 -29.92 -11.51
CA LEU A 74 -14.45 -28.49 -11.81
C LEU A 74 -13.20 -27.61 -11.91
N LEU A 75 -12.00 -28.21 -11.89
CA LEU A 75 -10.77 -27.45 -12.04
C LEU A 75 -10.67 -26.81 -13.43
N ASP A 76 -11.30 -27.39 -14.46
CA ASP A 76 -11.32 -26.84 -15.82
C ASP A 76 -12.01 -25.47 -15.89
N GLU A 77 -13.16 -25.34 -15.23
CA GLU A 77 -13.92 -24.09 -15.18
C GLU A 77 -13.16 -23.00 -14.40
N VAL A 78 -12.58 -23.36 -13.25
CA VAL A 78 -11.72 -22.45 -12.46
C VAL A 78 -10.50 -22.03 -13.28
N CYS A 79 -9.83 -22.98 -13.92
CA CYS A 79 -8.63 -22.71 -14.71
C CYS A 79 -8.93 -21.78 -15.88
N LYS A 80 -10.05 -21.98 -16.58
CA LYS A 80 -10.47 -21.12 -17.67
C LYS A 80 -10.71 -19.68 -17.18
N GLN A 81 -11.47 -19.51 -16.09
CA GLN A 81 -11.74 -18.19 -15.53
C GLN A 81 -10.44 -17.47 -15.11
N VAL A 82 -9.51 -18.21 -14.48
CA VAL A 82 -8.25 -17.63 -14.03
C VAL A 82 -7.35 -17.26 -15.21
N THR A 83 -7.21 -18.12 -16.22
CA THR A 83 -6.30 -17.86 -17.34
C THR A 83 -6.81 -16.84 -18.35
N GLU A 84 -8.13 -16.72 -18.53
CA GLU A 84 -8.76 -15.76 -19.44
C GLU A 84 -8.86 -14.36 -18.81
N ASP A 85 -9.40 -14.25 -17.59
CA ASP A 85 -9.83 -12.94 -17.05
C ASP A 85 -9.01 -12.51 -15.82
N THR A 86 -8.83 -13.40 -14.83
CA THR A 86 -8.32 -12.99 -13.52
C THR A 86 -6.84 -12.59 -13.54
N ILE A 87 -6.00 -13.25 -14.35
CA ILE A 87 -4.57 -12.92 -14.37
C ILE A 87 -4.33 -11.51 -14.88
N GLU A 88 -5.07 -11.06 -15.89
CA GLU A 88 -4.90 -9.70 -16.42
C GLU A 88 -5.26 -8.65 -15.36
N GLU A 89 -6.39 -8.85 -14.67
CA GLU A 89 -6.84 -7.96 -13.60
C GLU A 89 -5.84 -7.91 -12.44
N VAL A 90 -5.33 -9.06 -11.99
CA VAL A 90 -4.32 -9.12 -10.93
C VAL A 90 -3.04 -8.36 -11.31
N PHE A 91 -2.57 -8.50 -12.54
CA PHE A 91 -1.37 -7.80 -12.99
C PHE A 91 -1.61 -6.29 -13.13
N LYS A 92 -2.81 -5.88 -13.53
CA LYS A 92 -3.22 -4.48 -13.52
C LYS A 92 -3.24 -3.89 -12.10
N ASP A 93 -3.82 -4.60 -11.14
CA ASP A 93 -3.86 -4.16 -9.73
C ASP A 93 -2.46 -4.04 -9.13
N LEU A 94 -1.56 -4.96 -9.46
CA LEU A 94 -0.16 -4.91 -9.02
C LEU A 94 0.59 -3.71 -9.63
N ASP A 95 0.35 -3.40 -10.90
CA ASP A 95 0.97 -2.25 -11.60
C ASP A 95 0.45 -0.93 -11.02
N GLU A 96 -0.85 -0.85 -10.72
CA GLU A 96 -1.44 0.28 -9.99
C GLU A 96 -0.85 0.42 -8.57
N ALA A 97 -0.72 -0.68 -7.82
CA ALA A 97 -0.10 -0.67 -6.49
C ALA A 97 1.37 -0.23 -6.53
N GLU A 98 2.14 -0.67 -7.53
CA GLU A 98 3.54 -0.25 -7.73
C GLU A 98 3.64 1.26 -8.01
N ARG A 99 2.71 1.80 -8.80
CA ARG A 99 2.62 3.24 -9.08
C ARG A 99 2.26 4.06 -7.83
N LEU A 100 1.39 3.53 -6.97
CA LEU A 100 1.00 4.19 -5.72
C LEU A 100 2.17 4.30 -4.72
N ILE A 101 3.22 3.49 -4.86
CA ILE A 101 4.47 3.70 -4.13
C ILE A 101 5.29 4.79 -4.83
N ASP A 102 4.81 6.02 -4.67
CA ASP A 102 5.52 7.25 -4.98
C ASP A 102 6.07 7.85 -3.67
N PRO A 103 7.39 7.82 -3.44
CA PRO A 103 7.99 8.35 -2.22
C PRO A 103 7.69 9.83 -1.97
N ASP A 104 7.53 10.64 -3.02
CA ASP A 104 7.23 12.07 -2.89
C ASP A 104 5.78 12.30 -2.46
N GLU A 105 4.83 11.59 -3.04
CA GLU A 105 3.42 11.65 -2.69
C GLU A 105 3.17 11.12 -1.28
N ILE A 106 3.73 9.96 -0.94
CA ILE A 106 3.56 9.35 0.38
C ILE A 106 4.13 10.26 1.47
N CYS A 107 5.35 10.76 1.29
CA CYS A 107 5.98 11.60 2.30
C CYS A 107 5.30 12.97 2.44
N ARG A 108 4.68 13.50 1.38
CA ARG A 108 3.81 14.70 1.46
C ARG A 108 2.51 14.41 2.22
N LYS A 109 1.83 13.29 1.94
CA LYS A 109 0.62 12.86 2.67
C LYS A 109 0.88 12.66 4.16
N MET A 110 2.08 12.21 4.53
CA MET A 110 2.50 12.07 5.92
C MET A 110 2.99 13.39 6.57
N HIS A 111 2.92 14.51 5.84
CA HIS A 111 3.45 15.82 6.28
C HIS A 111 4.94 15.78 6.67
N MET A 112 5.70 14.84 6.10
CA MET A 112 7.15 14.71 6.26
C MET A 112 7.92 15.43 5.15
N CYS A 113 7.27 15.77 4.05
CA CYS A 113 7.79 16.64 3.01
C CYS A 113 6.76 17.74 2.74
N ASN A 114 7.24 18.94 2.37
CA ASN A 114 6.42 20.01 1.83
C ASN A 114 6.48 19.99 0.30
#